data_AF-A0A968UU42-F1
#
_entry.id   AF-A0A968UU42-F1
#
_cell.length_a   1.000
_cell.length_b   1.000
_cell.length_c   1.000
_cell.angle_alpha   90.00
_cell.angle_beta   90.00
_cell.angle_gamma   90.00
#
_symmetry.space_group_name_H-M   'P 1'
#
loop_
_entity.id
_entity.type
_entity.pdbx_description
1 polymer ?
#
loop_
_entity_poly.entity_id
_entity_poly.type
_entity_poly.pdbx_seq_one_letter_code
_entity_poly.pdbx_strand_id
1 'polypeptide(L)' 'MQVKDMTVEQLRDLIRHTVEQCLEEYLGDPDAGLEVKEEVKLKLLESMKRKQAGESSVEPGEVYQKLGIKS' A
#
# COMPACT_ATOMS: atom_id res chain seq x y z
N MET A 1 -8.07 1.91 -34.53
CA MET A 1 -9.25 1.09 -34.22
C MET A 1 -10.34 2.04 -33.80
N GLN A 2 -11.42 2.18 -34.58
CA GLN A 2 -12.53 3.03 -34.16
C GLN A 2 -13.46 2.21 -33.26
N VAL A 3 -14.13 2.85 -32.30
CA VAL A 3 -15.01 2.18 -31.33
C VAL A 3 -16.10 1.35 -32.03
N LYS A 4 -16.56 1.83 -33.19
CA LYS A 4 -17.55 1.14 -34.04
C LYS A 4 -17.08 -0.20 -34.63
N ASP A 5 -15.77 -0.42 -34.65
CA ASP A 5 -15.16 -1.64 -35.22
C ASP A 5 -14.83 -2.67 -34.11
N MET A 6 -15.17 -2.38 -32.84
CA MET A 6 -14.90 -3.27 -31.71
C MET A 6 -15.96 -4.37 -31.61
N THR A 7 -15.52 -5.59 -31.27
CA THR A 7 -16.45 -6.64 -30.85
C THR A 7 -17.03 -6.32 -29.46
N VAL A 8 -18.14 -6.97 -29.12
CA VAL A 8 -18.78 -6.80 -27.81
C VAL A 8 -17.83 -7.16 -26.66
N GLU A 9 -16.99 -8.17 -26.83
CA GLU A 9 -15.96 -8.55 -25.84
C GLU A 9 -14.92 -7.45 -25.68
N GLN A 10 -14.37 -6.94 -26.78
CA GLN A 10 -13.38 -5.86 -26.74
C GLN A 10 -13.93 -4.58 -26.09
N LEU A 11 -15.20 -4.27 -26.32
CA LEU A 11 -15.86 -3.14 -25.67
C LEU A 11 -16.06 -3.38 -24.18
N ARG A 12 -16.47 -4.58 -23.77
CA ARG A 12 -16.61 -4.93 -22.35
C ARG A 12 -15.28 -4.88 -21.61
N ASP A 13 -14.21 -5.35 -22.24
CA ASP A 13 -12.88 -5.32 -21.66
C ASP A 13 -12.36 -3.90 -21.52
N LEU A 14 -12.59 -3.04 -22.53
CA LEU A 14 -12.25 -1.62 -22.45
C LEU A 14 -12.97 -0.94 -21.28
N ILE A 15 -14.28 -1.18 -21.12
CA ILE A 15 -15.06 -0.61 -20.02
C ILE A 15 -14.54 -1.12 -18.68
N ARG A 16 -14.26 -2.43 -18.56
CA ARG A 16 -13.73 -3.02 -17.33
C ARG A 16 -12.41 -2.38 -16.92
N HIS A 17 -11.45 -2.29 -17.83
CA HIS A 17 -10.15 -1.67 -17.55
C HIS A 17 -10.30 -0.21 -17.14
N THR A 18 -11.19 0.53 -17.81
CA THR A 18 -11.46 1.93 -17.47
C THR A 18 -12.03 2.05 -16.06
N VAL A 19 -12.96 1.17 -15.67
CA VAL A 19 -13.53 1.16 -14.33
C VAL A 19 -12.48 0.75 -13.28
N GLU A 20 -11.66 -0.25 -13.56
CA GLU A 20 -10.57 -0.67 -12.66
C GLU A 20 -9.57 0.46 -12.43
N GLN A 21 -9.14 1.16 -13.49
CA GLN A 21 -8.28 2.35 -13.37
C GLN A 21 -8.94 3.45 -12.53
N CYS A 22 -10.21 3.78 -12.79
CA CYS A 22 -10.91 4.79 -11.99
C CYS A 22 -11.00 4.38 -10.52
N LEU A 23 -11.27 3.10 -10.23
CA LEU A 23 -11.33 2.62 -8.85
C LEU A 23 -9.97 2.64 -8.18
N GLU A 24 -8.89 2.31 -8.89
CA GLU A 24 -7.52 2.41 -8.37
C GLU A 24 -7.09 3.86 -8.14
N GLU A 25 -7.55 4.81 -8.95
CA GLU A 25 -7.33 6.24 -8.71
C GLU A 25 -8.11 6.77 -7.51
N TYR A 26 -9.35 6.29 -7.29
CA TYR A 26 -10.20 6.75 -6.18
C TYR A 26 -9.94 6.03 -4.85
N LEU A 27 -9.57 4.75 -4.90
CA LEU A 27 -9.37 3.87 -3.75
C LEU A 27 -7.91 3.44 -3.58
N GLY A 28 -7.00 4.00 -4.39
CA GLY A 28 -5.57 3.77 -4.30
C GLY A 28 -4.99 4.22 -2.97
N ASP A 29 -3.71 3.93 -2.79
CA ASP A 29 -3.00 4.31 -1.56
C ASP A 29 -2.99 5.85 -1.41
N PRO A 30 -3.64 6.40 -0.36
CA PRO A 30 -3.68 7.85 -0.14
C PRO A 30 -2.28 8.44 0.14
N ASP A 31 -1.32 7.60 0.53
CA ASP A 31 0.06 8.00 0.76
C ASP A 31 0.94 7.85 -0.51
N ALA A 32 0.37 7.40 -1.63
CA ALA A 32 1.10 7.23 -2.89
C ALA A 32 1.73 8.55 -3.37
N GLY A 33 3.03 8.51 -3.61
CA GLY A 33 3.80 9.68 -4.07
C GLY A 33 4.18 10.67 -2.98
N LEU A 34 3.83 10.42 -1.71
CA LEU A 34 4.32 11.22 -0.59
C LEU A 34 5.74 10.82 -0.20
N GLU A 35 6.56 11.82 0.15
CA GLU A 35 7.88 11.59 0.71
C GLU A 35 7.79 11.19 2.19
N VAL A 36 8.56 10.17 2.57
CA VAL A 36 8.67 9.75 3.96
C VAL A 36 9.40 10.83 4.75
N LYS A 37 8.76 11.35 5.82
CA LYS A 37 9.38 12.31 6.74
C LYS A 37 10.72 11.75 7.26
N GLU A 38 11.73 12.60 7.32
CA GLU A 38 13.09 12.20 7.75
C GLU A 38 13.11 11.55 9.14
N GLU A 39 12.25 12.02 10.08
CA GLU A 39 12.12 11.40 11.40
C GLU A 39 11.63 9.93 11.35
N VAL A 40 10.76 9.60 10.39
CA VAL A 40 10.21 8.25 10.21
C VAL A 40 11.25 7.37 9.53
N LYS A 41 11.92 7.91 8.50
CA LYS A 41 13.01 7.24 7.78
C LYS A 41 14.15 6.85 8.70
N LEU A 42 14.60 7.74 9.59
CA LEU A 42 15.65 7.44 10.56
C LEU A 42 15.25 6.31 11.53
N LYS A 43 14.03 6.34 12.05
CA LYS A 43 13.49 5.26 12.92
C LYS A 43 13.40 3.91 12.19
N LEU A 44 13.01 3.92 10.92
CA LEU A 44 12.95 2.72 10.09
C LEU A 44 14.35 2.14 9.86
N LEU A 45 15.34 2.97 9.53
CA LEU A 45 16.73 2.53 9.36
C LEU A 45 17.29 1.91 10.64
N GLU A 46 17.00 2.50 11.80
CA GLU A 46 17.39 1.94 13.10
C GLU A 46 16.72 0.58 13.38
N SER A 47 15.43 0.46 13.07
CA SER A 47 14.68 -0.80 13.19
C SER A 47 15.25 -1.89 12.26
N MET A 48 15.62 -1.53 11.04
CA MET A 48 16.25 -2.46 10.09
C MET A 48 17.62 -2.94 10.57
N LYS A 49 18.45 -2.04 11.13
CA LYS A 49 19.75 -2.40 11.71
C LYS A 49 19.60 -3.37 12.89
N ARG A 50 18.63 -3.13 13.78
CA ARG A 50 18.32 -4.03 14.91
C ARG A 50 17.90 -5.42 14.44
N LYS A 51 17.01 -5.49 13.44
CA LYS A 51 16.62 -6.76 12.80
C LYS A 51 17.81 -7.49 12.17
N GLN A 52 18.70 -6.78 11.47
CA GLN A 52 19.92 -7.38 10.90
C GLN A 52 20.90 -7.88 11.98
N ALA A 53 20.94 -7.22 13.14
CA ALA A 53 21.73 -7.63 14.29
C ALA A 53 21.13 -8.86 15.02
N GLY A 54 20.01 -9.40 14.55
CA GLY A 54 19.37 -10.59 15.11
C GLY A 54 18.40 -10.31 16.26
N GLU A 55 18.04 -9.05 16.51
CA GLU A 55 16.97 -8.73 17.45
C GLU A 55 15.63 -9.17 16.85
N SER A 56 14.98 -10.14 17.51
CA SER A 56 13.68 -10.67 17.13
C SER A 56 12.61 -9.58 17.17
N SER A 57 11.60 -9.71 16.31
CA SER A 57 10.37 -8.93 16.42
C SER A 57 9.80 -9.02 17.83
N VAL A 58 9.29 -7.88 18.32
CA VAL A 58 8.60 -7.80 19.61
C VAL A 58 7.29 -8.60 19.51
N GLU A 59 6.99 -9.38 20.54
CA GLU A 59 5.73 -10.14 20.61
C GLU A 59 4.52 -9.19 20.49
N PRO A 60 3.48 -9.53 19.72
CA PRO A 60 2.33 -8.65 19.50
C PRO A 60 1.72 -8.13 20.82
N GLY A 61 1.66 -8.96 21.86
CA GLY A 61 1.16 -8.59 23.19
C GLY A 61 1.95 -7.45 23.85
N GLU A 62 3.28 -7.43 23.71
CA GLU A 62 4.12 -6.35 24.22
C GLU A 62 3.94 -5.06 23.42
N VAL A 63 3.68 -5.17 22.11
CA VAL A 63 3.38 -4.02 21.25
C VAL A 63 2.05 -3.38 21.65
N TYR A 64 1.00 -4.18 21.86
CA TYR A 64 -0.32 -3.69 22.29
C TYR A 64 -0.24 -2.97 23.65
N GLN A 65 0.51 -3.51 24.61
CA GLN A 65 0.72 -2.86 25.91
C GLN A 65 1.49 -1.54 25.79
N LYS A 66 2.58 -1.49 25.00
CA LYS A 66 3.36 -0.25 24.78
C LYS A 66 2.56 0.83 24.07
N LEU A 67 1.64 0.44 23.19
CA LEU A 67 0.78 1.36 22.43
C LEU A 67 -0.54 1.69 23.14
N GLY A 68 -0.81 1.11 24.31
CA GLY A 68 -2.06 1.32 25.05
C GLY A 68 -3.30 0.79 24.33
N ILE A 69 -3.12 -0.11 23.36
CA ILE A 69 -4.21 -0.73 22.61
C ILE A 69 -4.68 -1.92 23.44
N LYS A 70 -5.96 -1.93 23.81
CA LYS A 70 -6.56 -3.10 24.48
C LYS A 70 -6.75 -4.21 23.44
N SER A 71 -6.03 -5.32 23.61
CA SER A 71 -6.30 -6.59 22.94
C SER A 71 -7.49 -7.30 23.56
#